data_AF-A0A1B7UI85-F1
#
_entry.id   AF-A0A1B7UI85-F1
#
_cell.length_a   1.000
_cell.length_b   1.000
_cell.length_c   1.000
_cell.angle_alpha   90.00
_cell.angle_beta   90.00
_cell.angle_gamma   90.00
#
_symmetry.space_group_name_H-M   'P 1'
#
loop_
_entity.id
_entity.type
_entity.pdbx_description
1 polymer ?
#
loop_
_entity_poly.entity_id
_entity_poly.type
_entity_poly.pdbx_seq_one_letter_code
_entity_poly.pdbx_strand_id
1 'polypeptide(L)'
;MQRRTFLIGSTVLIAATGLGLSAGKSLHTYDLTALLQQLLSFRGKDIKHSGAWSASVVFQHCAQSIAGSLDGYPQQKSPLFQQSVGKLALSTFQAAGAMRHSLAEPIPGMAALDPQQPTPQALELLISQLQRFLQSPEEALQPHFAYGKLSKIDYQAAHWLHISQHLSELTTA
;
A
#
# COMPACT_ATOMS: atom_id res chain seq x y z
N MET A 1 -63.10 -6.10 -44.99
CA MET A 1 -62.11 -5.26 -45.71
C MET A 1 -61.19 -4.63 -44.67
N GLN A 2 -59.89 -4.96 -44.71
CA GLN A 2 -58.89 -4.48 -43.76
C GLN A 2 -58.49 -3.03 -44.10
N ARG A 3 -58.38 -2.17 -43.09
CA ARG A 3 -57.55 -0.96 -43.16
C ARG A 3 -56.70 -0.85 -41.90
N ARG A 4 -55.40 -0.73 -42.13
CA ARG A 4 -54.29 -0.67 -41.18
C ARG A 4 -54.26 0.70 -40.50
N THR A 5 -53.87 0.72 -39.22
CA THR A 5 -53.20 1.87 -38.64
C THR A 5 -52.18 1.40 -37.61
N PHE A 6 -50.92 1.69 -37.89
CA PHE A 6 -49.75 1.58 -37.01
C PHE A 6 -49.66 2.83 -36.14
N LEU A 7 -49.12 2.71 -34.92
CA LEU A 7 -48.15 3.61 -34.24
C LEU A 7 -48.09 3.24 -32.74
N ILE A 8 -47.06 2.51 -32.31
CA ILE A 8 -45.89 2.95 -31.51
C ILE A 8 -46.28 3.51 -30.12
N GLY A 9 -45.81 2.84 -29.05
CA GLY A 9 -45.91 3.38 -27.68
C GLY A 9 -45.36 2.47 -26.57
N SER A 10 -44.03 2.36 -26.49
CA SER A 10 -43.21 2.23 -25.26
C SER A 10 -43.63 1.27 -24.14
N THR A 11 -43.03 0.08 -24.11
CA THR A 11 -42.90 -0.72 -22.88
C THR A 11 -41.83 -0.09 -21.98
N VAL A 12 -42.24 0.65 -20.96
CA VAL A 12 -41.37 1.03 -19.83
C VAL A 12 -41.34 -0.15 -18.86
N LEU A 13 -40.32 -0.98 -18.98
CA LEU A 13 -39.89 -1.90 -17.93
C LEU A 13 -38.81 -1.16 -17.12
N ILE A 14 -39.20 -0.52 -16.01
CA ILE A 14 -38.24 -0.15 -14.96
C ILE A 14 -38.53 -1.07 -13.78
N ALA A 15 -37.91 -2.24 -13.85
CA ALA A 15 -37.53 -2.98 -12.66
C ALA A 15 -36.15 -2.46 -12.26
N ALA A 16 -36.07 -1.71 -11.16
CA ALA A 16 -34.81 -1.52 -10.45
C ALA A 16 -35.15 -1.45 -8.96
N THR A 17 -35.10 -2.62 -8.35
CA THR A 17 -35.01 -2.85 -6.91
C THR A 17 -33.99 -1.91 -6.29
N GLY A 18 -34.47 -0.89 -5.57
CA GLY A 18 -33.66 -0.10 -4.65
C GLY A 18 -33.30 -0.92 -3.42
N LEU A 19 -32.49 -1.95 -3.58
CA LEU A 19 -31.72 -2.53 -2.49
C LEU A 19 -30.53 -1.60 -2.25
N GLY A 20 -30.78 -0.54 -1.46
CA GLY A 20 -29.74 0.26 -0.85
C GLY A 20 -28.94 -0.63 0.10
N LEU A 21 -27.96 -1.34 -0.43
CA LEU A 21 -26.86 -1.87 0.36
C LEU A 21 -26.02 -0.68 0.78
N SER A 22 -26.36 -0.07 1.92
CA SER A 22 -25.37 0.65 2.72
C SER A 22 -24.38 -0.40 3.23
N ALA A 23 -23.48 -0.84 2.35
CA ALA A 23 -22.27 -1.53 2.77
C ALA A 23 -21.54 -0.53 3.67
N GLY A 24 -21.66 -0.73 4.99
CA GLY A 24 -20.81 -0.05 5.94
C GLY A 24 -19.38 -0.30 5.51
N LYS A 25 -18.74 0.71 4.91
CA LYS A 25 -17.32 0.64 4.57
C LYS A 25 -16.64 0.45 5.91
N SER A 26 -16.13 -0.76 6.15
CA SER A 26 -15.19 -0.97 7.24
C SER A 26 -14.05 -0.01 6.96
N LEU A 27 -13.99 1.09 7.72
CA LEU A 27 -12.92 2.06 7.56
C LEU A 27 -11.67 1.36 8.08
N HIS A 28 -10.84 0.87 7.16
CA HIS A 28 -9.53 0.36 7.55
C HIS A 28 -8.75 1.51 8.17
N THR A 29 -8.48 1.38 9.46
CA THR A 29 -7.57 2.26 10.17
C THR A 29 -6.16 1.82 9.79
N TYR A 30 -5.53 2.54 8.86
CA TYR A 30 -4.13 2.37 8.48
C TYR A 30 -3.20 2.87 9.60
N ASP A 31 -3.33 2.25 10.77
CA ASP A 31 -2.69 2.69 12.00
C ASP A 31 -1.22 2.26 12.04
N LEU A 32 -0.36 3.18 11.63
CA LEU A 32 1.09 3.01 11.68
C LEU A 32 1.63 2.94 13.12
N THR A 33 0.91 3.42 14.13
CA THR A 33 1.32 3.29 15.53
C THR A 33 1.15 1.84 15.98
N ALA A 34 0.03 1.20 15.66
CA ALA A 34 -0.18 -0.22 15.91
C ALA A 34 0.85 -1.08 15.17
N LEU A 35 1.12 -0.75 13.90
CA LEU A 35 2.15 -1.43 13.12
C LEU A 35 3.55 -1.26 13.73
N LEU A 36 3.88 -0.06 14.22
CA LEU A 36 5.13 0.17 14.95
C LEU A 36 5.22 -0.69 16.21
N GLN A 37 4.15 -0.82 16.98
CA GLN A 37 4.13 -1.72 18.16
C GLN A 37 4.33 -3.19 17.76
N GLN A 38 3.75 -3.63 16.65
CA GLN A 38 3.98 -4.97 16.11
C GLN A 38 5.47 -5.18 15.78
N LEU A 39 6.11 -4.24 15.08
CA LEU A 39 7.54 -4.30 14.77
C LEU A 39 8.42 -4.31 16.04
N LEU A 40 8.08 -3.48 17.04
CA LEU A 40 8.78 -3.47 18.33
C LEU A 40 8.68 -4.83 19.03
N SER A 41 7.54 -5.53 18.89
CA SER A 41 7.33 -6.87 19.47
C SER A 41 8.20 -7.96 18.84
N PHE A 42 8.86 -7.70 17.72
CA PHE A 42 9.78 -8.63 17.06
C PHE A 42 11.19 -8.59 17.64
N ARG A 43 11.53 -7.58 18.45
CA ARG A 43 12.84 -7.45 19.09
C ARG A 43 13.18 -8.69 19.91
N GLY A 44 14.39 -9.21 19.72
CA GLY A 44 14.90 -10.39 20.43
C GLY A 44 14.24 -11.71 20.05
N LYS A 45 13.31 -11.73 19.09
CA LYS A 45 12.69 -12.96 18.59
C LYS A 45 13.45 -13.51 17.40
N ASP A 46 13.39 -14.82 17.25
CA ASP A 46 13.81 -15.51 16.04
C ASP A 46 12.68 -15.38 15.00
N ILE A 47 12.99 -14.77 13.86
CA ILE A 47 12.00 -14.44 12.81
C ILE A 47 12.27 -15.35 11.63
N LYS A 48 11.29 -16.21 11.34
CA LYS A 48 11.28 -17.08 10.17
C LYS A 48 10.61 -16.38 9.00
N HIS A 49 10.97 -16.81 7.79
CA HIS A 49 10.38 -16.32 6.55
C HIS A 49 9.92 -17.51 5.71
N SER A 50 8.89 -17.30 4.91
CA SER A 50 8.32 -18.28 3.96
C SER A 50 8.47 -17.86 2.50
N GLY A 51 8.73 -16.56 2.25
CA GLY A 51 8.98 -15.99 0.92
C GLY A 51 10.42 -16.12 0.45
N ALA A 52 10.70 -15.55 -0.72
CA ALA A 52 12.01 -15.58 -1.36
C ALA A 52 13.07 -14.74 -0.65
N TRP A 53 12.66 -13.72 0.10
CA TRP A 53 13.55 -12.86 0.87
C TRP A 53 13.64 -13.29 2.33
N SER A 54 14.83 -13.16 2.92
CA SER A 54 15.01 -13.32 4.35
C SER A 54 14.30 -12.20 5.11
N ALA A 55 14.02 -12.40 6.40
CA ALA A 55 13.43 -11.37 7.26
C ALA A 55 14.24 -10.06 7.23
N SER A 56 15.58 -10.15 7.22
CA SER A 56 16.45 -8.98 7.09
C SER A 56 16.20 -8.20 5.80
N VAL A 57 16.15 -8.89 4.65
CA VAL A 57 15.93 -8.25 3.34
C VAL A 57 14.55 -7.63 3.26
N VAL A 58 13.53 -8.28 3.83
CA VAL A 58 12.18 -7.72 3.95
C VAL A 58 12.19 -6.41 4.74
N PHE A 59 12.82 -6.38 5.92
CA PHE A 59 12.87 -5.16 6.74
C PHE A 59 13.64 -4.03 6.06
N GLN A 60 14.77 -4.33 5.40
CA GLN A 60 15.52 -3.35 4.62
C GLN A 60 14.67 -2.75 3.50
N HIS A 61 13.95 -3.58 2.75
CA HIS A 61 13.08 -3.13 1.66
C HIS A 61 11.96 -2.22 2.16
N CYS A 62 11.27 -2.61 3.23
CA CYS A 62 10.25 -1.77 3.85
C CYS A 62 10.84 -0.46 4.38
N ALA A 63 12.06 -0.50 4.95
CA ALA A 63 12.73 0.71 5.43
C ALA A 63 13.07 1.66 4.27
N GLN A 64 13.52 1.14 3.13
CA GLN A 64 13.77 1.91 1.91
C GLN A 64 12.50 2.55 1.37
N SER A 65 11.37 1.85 1.40
CA SER A 65 10.06 2.42 1.02
C SER A 65 9.72 3.65 1.85
N ILE A 66 9.90 3.57 3.17
CA ILE A 66 9.67 4.72 4.06
C ILE A 66 10.70 5.83 3.81
N ALA A 67 11.98 5.48 3.71
CA ALA A 67 13.05 6.44 3.42
C ALA A 67 12.78 7.20 2.11
N GLY A 68 12.28 6.54 1.07
CA GLY A 68 11.90 7.20 -0.19
C GLY A 68 10.80 8.26 -0.01
N SER A 69 9.88 8.08 0.94
CA SER A 69 8.87 9.10 1.26
C SER A 69 9.42 10.32 2.00
N LEU A 70 10.56 10.18 2.67
CA LEU A 70 11.21 11.21 3.49
C LEU A 70 12.31 11.94 2.71
N ASP A 71 13.17 11.16 2.09
CA ASP A 71 14.44 11.58 1.50
C ASP A 71 14.35 11.60 -0.05
N GLY A 72 13.33 10.95 -0.62
CA GLY A 72 13.03 10.93 -2.06
C GLY A 72 13.33 9.59 -2.72
N TYR A 73 12.55 9.23 -3.74
CA TYR A 73 12.82 8.05 -4.56
C TYR A 73 13.71 8.42 -5.76
N PRO A 74 14.85 7.74 -5.97
CA PRO A 74 15.82 8.09 -7.03
C PRO A 74 15.28 7.93 -8.45
N GLN A 75 14.36 6.98 -8.67
CA GLN A 75 13.71 6.77 -9.96
C GLN A 75 12.21 6.87 -9.82
N GLN A 76 11.60 7.66 -10.71
CA GLN A 76 10.17 7.96 -10.72
C GLN A 76 9.52 7.32 -11.95
N LYS A 77 8.27 6.84 -11.80
CA LYS A 77 7.41 6.58 -12.97
C LYS A 77 7.03 7.92 -13.62
N SER A 78 6.60 7.88 -14.88
CA SER A 78 6.23 9.10 -15.61
C SER A 78 5.05 9.83 -14.92
N PRO A 79 4.95 11.17 -15.04
CA PRO A 79 3.83 11.92 -14.47
C PRO A 79 2.46 11.43 -14.97
N LEU A 80 2.37 11.04 -16.24
CA LEU A 80 1.16 10.46 -16.83
C LEU A 80 0.76 9.15 -16.14
N PHE A 81 1.72 8.27 -15.84
CA PHE A 81 1.46 7.05 -15.09
C PHE A 81 0.99 7.35 -13.67
N GLN A 82 1.69 8.23 -12.96
CA GLN A 82 1.37 8.60 -11.58
C GLN A 82 -0.04 9.20 -11.48
N GLN A 83 -0.44 10.04 -12.44
CA GLN A 83 -1.75 10.70 -12.46
C GLN A 83 -2.90 9.79 -12.95
N SER A 84 -2.61 8.59 -13.45
CA SER A 84 -3.61 7.65 -13.97
C SER A 84 -3.58 6.31 -13.20
N VAL A 85 -2.85 5.33 -13.73
CA VAL A 85 -2.75 3.96 -13.19
C VAL A 85 -2.23 3.96 -11.76
N GLY A 86 -1.25 4.81 -11.43
CA GLY A 86 -0.70 4.92 -10.09
C GLY A 86 -1.75 5.29 -9.04
N LYS A 87 -2.45 6.41 -9.24
CA LYS A 87 -3.55 6.82 -8.35
C LYS A 87 -4.64 5.76 -8.24
N LEU A 88 -5.07 5.18 -9.36
CA LEU A 88 -6.10 4.14 -9.37
C LEU A 88 -5.67 2.90 -8.57
N ALA A 89 -4.41 2.48 -8.69
CA ALA A 89 -3.87 1.35 -7.94
C ALA A 89 -3.93 1.61 -6.43
N LEU A 90 -3.44 2.77 -5.95
CA LEU A 90 -3.48 3.10 -4.53
C LEU A 90 -4.93 3.14 -3.99
N SER A 91 -5.85 3.78 -4.70
CA SER A 91 -7.27 3.81 -4.29
C SER A 91 -7.90 2.41 -4.26
N THR A 92 -7.50 1.52 -5.18
CA THR A 92 -7.98 0.14 -5.21
C THR A 92 -7.45 -0.63 -3.99
N PHE A 93 -6.17 -0.50 -3.66
CA PHE A 93 -5.61 -1.13 -2.47
C PHE A 93 -6.23 -0.59 -1.17
N GLN A 94 -6.46 0.72 -1.10
CA GLN A 94 -7.14 1.35 0.03
C GLN A 94 -8.59 0.85 0.18
N ALA A 95 -9.31 0.65 -0.92
CA ALA A 95 -10.66 0.12 -0.89
C ALA A 95 -10.70 -1.38 -0.51
N ALA A 96 -9.69 -2.14 -0.93
CA ALA A 96 -9.57 -3.56 -0.62
C ALA A 96 -9.02 -3.84 0.79
N GLY A 97 -8.36 -2.87 1.42
CA GLY A 97 -7.65 -3.08 2.69
C GLY A 97 -6.39 -3.94 2.58
N ALA A 98 -5.97 -4.25 1.36
CA ALA A 98 -4.82 -5.10 1.08
C ALA A 98 -4.12 -4.65 -0.21
N MET A 99 -2.79 -4.78 -0.22
CA MET A 99 -1.97 -4.56 -1.42
C MET A 99 -1.46 -5.91 -1.93
N ARG A 100 -1.50 -6.12 -3.24
CA ARG A 100 -0.91 -7.30 -3.87
C ARG A 100 0.11 -6.85 -4.90
N HIS A 101 1.36 -7.23 -4.68
CA HIS A 101 2.47 -6.99 -5.59
C HIS A 101 3.52 -8.09 -5.41
N SER A 102 4.56 -8.09 -6.25
CA SER A 102 5.70 -9.00 -6.07
C SER A 102 6.44 -8.63 -4.78
N LEU A 103 6.58 -9.60 -3.87
CA LEU A 103 7.27 -9.40 -2.58
C LEU A 103 8.78 -9.55 -2.67
N ALA A 104 9.29 -9.90 -3.86
CA ALA A 104 10.72 -10.01 -4.14
C ALA A 104 11.14 -9.07 -5.30
N GLU A 105 10.67 -7.83 -5.28
CA GLU A 105 10.98 -6.81 -6.28
C GLU A 105 11.63 -5.59 -5.63
N PRO A 106 12.90 -5.25 -5.97
CA PRO A 106 13.55 -4.05 -5.45
C PRO A 106 12.84 -2.75 -5.87
N ILE A 107 12.91 -1.72 -5.02
CA ILE A 107 12.39 -0.39 -5.37
C ILE A 107 13.31 0.24 -6.42
N PRO A 108 12.78 0.75 -7.55
CA PRO A 108 13.59 1.30 -8.63
C PRO A 108 14.57 2.38 -8.15
N GLY A 109 15.86 2.18 -8.44
CA GLY A 109 16.92 3.13 -8.15
C GLY A 109 17.36 3.23 -6.68
N MET A 110 16.72 2.53 -5.74
CA MET A 110 17.21 2.44 -4.37
C MET A 110 18.50 1.61 -4.29
N ALA A 111 19.27 1.79 -3.23
CA ALA A 111 20.48 1.00 -2.98
C ALA A 111 20.14 -0.51 -2.95
N ALA A 112 21.09 -1.34 -3.40
CA ALA A 112 20.93 -2.79 -3.34
C ALA A 112 20.75 -3.26 -1.88
N LEU A 113 19.86 -4.23 -1.67
CA LEU A 113 19.61 -4.83 -0.36
C LEU A 113 20.81 -5.74 -0.01
N ASP A 114 21.25 -5.70 1.25
CA ASP A 114 22.37 -6.50 1.73
C ASP A 114 21.87 -7.81 2.37
N PRO A 115 22.04 -8.98 1.74
CA PRO A 115 21.61 -10.26 2.30
C PRO A 115 22.40 -10.68 3.55
N GLN A 116 23.56 -10.06 3.82
CA GLN A 116 24.39 -10.38 4.97
C GLN A 116 24.08 -9.53 6.21
N GLN A 117 23.27 -8.47 6.06
CA GLN A 117 22.90 -7.63 7.20
C GLN A 117 22.13 -8.44 8.25
N PRO A 118 22.51 -8.40 9.54
CA PRO A 118 21.80 -9.09 10.60
C PRO A 118 20.33 -8.64 10.74
N THR A 119 19.40 -9.59 10.85
CA THR A 119 17.96 -9.32 11.00
C THR A 119 17.62 -8.30 12.09
N PRO A 120 18.21 -8.34 13.31
CA PRO A 120 17.92 -7.33 14.33
C PRO A 120 18.30 -5.90 13.89
N GLN A 121 19.40 -5.73 13.16
CA GLN A 121 19.82 -4.42 12.67
C GLN A 121 18.87 -3.90 11.58
N ALA A 122 18.43 -4.77 10.67
CA ALA A 122 17.45 -4.41 9.65
C ALA A 122 16.08 -4.05 10.24
N LEU A 123 15.65 -4.75 11.30
CA LEU A 123 14.44 -4.42 12.05
C LEU A 123 14.53 -3.03 12.68
N GLU A 124 15.64 -2.70 13.35
CA GLU A 124 15.84 -1.36 13.93
C GLU A 124 15.87 -0.27 12.86
N LEU A 125 16.44 -0.55 11.68
CA LEU A 125 16.39 0.37 10.55
C LEU A 125 14.93 0.65 10.15
N LEU A 126 14.10 -0.37 9.95
CA LEU A 126 12.68 -0.18 9.63
C LEU A 126 11.92 0.60 10.72
N ILE A 127 12.13 0.25 11.99
CA ILE A 127 11.52 0.95 13.14
C ILE A 127 11.90 2.43 13.12
N SER A 128 13.19 2.74 12.93
CA SER A 128 13.68 4.11 12.91
C SER A 128 13.08 4.93 11.77
N GLN A 129 12.97 4.36 10.56
CA GLN A 129 12.37 5.04 9.42
C GLN A 129 10.88 5.27 9.63
N LEU A 130 10.16 4.30 10.19
CA LEU A 130 8.74 4.45 10.51
C LEU A 130 8.51 5.54 11.57
N GLN A 131 9.35 5.61 12.60
CA GLN A 131 9.31 6.68 13.59
C GLN A 131 9.61 8.06 12.99
N ARG A 132 10.64 8.16 12.14
CA ARG A 132 10.93 9.40 11.38
C ARG A 132 9.72 9.82 10.56
N PHE A 133 9.09 8.89 9.85
CA PHE A 133 7.87 9.17 9.10
C PHE A 133 6.76 9.66 10.01
N LEU A 134 6.43 8.98 11.11
CA LEU A 134 5.37 9.41 12.03
C LEU A 134 5.55 10.84 12.57
N GLN A 135 6.80 11.26 12.77
CA GLN A 135 7.14 12.61 13.26
C GLN A 135 7.21 13.68 12.15
N SER A 136 7.28 13.27 10.89
CA SER A 136 7.47 14.20 9.77
C SER A 136 6.16 14.84 9.33
N PRO A 137 6.09 16.18 9.17
CA PRO A 137 4.91 16.85 8.63
C PRO A 137 4.71 16.51 7.14
N GLU A 138 3.50 16.72 6.61
CA GLU A 138 3.15 16.37 5.22
C GLU A 138 4.03 17.13 4.21
N GLU A 139 4.32 18.40 4.49
CA GLU A 139 5.07 19.31 3.63
C GLU A 139 6.53 18.89 3.44
N ALA A 140 7.06 18.09 4.35
CA ALA A 140 8.39 17.53 4.25
C ALA A 140 8.45 16.26 3.38
N LEU A 141 7.30 15.66 3.04
CA LEU A 141 7.26 14.41 2.30
C LEU A 141 7.54 14.61 0.81
N GLN A 142 8.33 13.68 0.26
CA GLN A 142 8.66 13.64 -1.16
C GLN A 142 7.55 12.93 -1.96
N PRO A 143 7.43 13.15 -3.28
CA PRO A 143 6.51 12.40 -4.13
C PRO A 143 6.84 10.90 -4.16
N HIS A 144 5.81 10.05 -4.12
CA HIS A 144 5.93 8.60 -4.22
C HIS A 144 6.27 8.19 -5.66
N PHE A 145 7.23 7.28 -5.85
CA PHE A 145 7.74 6.91 -7.18
C PHE A 145 6.66 6.47 -8.18
N ALA A 146 5.63 5.76 -7.71
CA ALA A 146 4.52 5.25 -8.53
C ALA A 146 3.23 6.06 -8.42
N TYR A 147 3.02 6.79 -7.32
CA TYR A 147 1.73 7.43 -7.01
C TYR A 147 1.77 8.96 -7.07
N GLY A 148 2.95 9.55 -7.25
CA GLY A 148 3.15 11.00 -7.28
C GLY A 148 3.00 11.63 -5.89
N LYS A 149 2.61 12.91 -5.84
CA LYS A 149 2.37 13.61 -4.58
C LYS A 149 1.19 12.97 -3.83
N LEU A 150 1.42 12.62 -2.57
CA LEU A 150 0.43 12.04 -1.67
C LEU A 150 0.24 12.93 -0.45
N SER A 151 -0.96 12.88 0.14
CA SER A 151 -1.19 13.40 1.48
C SER A 151 -0.51 12.52 2.54
N LYS A 152 -0.41 13.00 3.77
CA LYS A 152 0.10 12.22 4.91
C LYS A 152 -0.72 10.96 5.13
N ILE A 153 -2.05 11.07 5.00
CA ILE A 153 -3.00 9.98 5.18
C ILE A 153 -2.84 8.93 4.07
N ASP A 154 -2.67 9.37 2.82
CA ASP A 154 -2.44 8.44 1.70
C ASP A 154 -1.10 7.71 1.85
N TYR A 155 -0.07 8.41 2.32
CA TYR A 155 1.20 7.77 2.66
C TYR A 155 1.08 6.80 3.83
N GLN A 156 0.30 7.12 4.86
CA GLN A 156 0.03 6.20 5.96
C GLN A 156 -0.60 4.91 5.45
N ALA A 157 -1.60 5.03 4.56
CA ALA A 157 -2.21 3.87 3.92
C ALA A 157 -1.22 3.08 3.08
N ALA A 158 -0.45 3.75 2.21
CA ALA A 158 0.53 3.10 1.35
C ALA A 158 1.58 2.31 2.16
N HIS A 159 2.16 2.94 3.19
CA HIS A 159 3.14 2.31 4.08
C HIS A 159 2.53 1.15 4.86
N TRP A 160 1.34 1.34 5.44
CA TRP A 160 0.68 0.28 6.20
C TRP A 160 0.39 -0.94 5.33
N LEU A 161 -0.19 -0.72 4.15
CA LEU A 161 -0.55 -1.78 3.21
C LEU A 161 0.69 -2.53 2.70
N HIS A 162 1.74 -1.80 2.32
CA HIS A 162 3.00 -2.35 1.82
C HIS A 162 3.71 -3.19 2.90
N ILE A 163 3.92 -2.61 4.08
CA ILE A 163 4.61 -3.30 5.18
C ILE A 163 3.79 -4.51 5.62
N SER A 164 2.48 -4.37 5.82
CA SER A 164 1.62 -5.48 6.26
C SER A 164 1.65 -6.66 5.27
N GLN A 165 1.66 -6.37 3.97
CA GLN A 165 1.78 -7.40 2.96
C GLN A 165 3.12 -8.15 3.05
N HIS A 166 4.22 -7.43 3.22
CA HIS A 166 5.54 -8.05 3.40
C HIS A 166 5.66 -8.85 4.71
N LEU A 167 5.09 -8.33 5.81
CA LEU A 167 5.10 -9.04 7.09
C LEU A 167 4.29 -10.34 7.07
N SER A 168 3.37 -10.50 6.10
CA SER A 168 2.61 -11.75 5.94
C SER A 168 3.49 -12.96 5.57
N GLU A 169 4.70 -12.74 5.04
CA GLU A 169 5.67 -13.82 4.76
C GLU A 169 6.52 -14.18 5.99
N LEU A 170 6.38 -13.46 7.10
CA LEU A 170 7.19 -13.60 8.30
C LEU A 170 6.40 -14.19 9.46
N THR A 171 7.06 -15.02 10.26
CA THR A 171 6.52 -15.54 11.52
C THR A 171 7.57 -15.43 12.62
N THR A 172 7.13 -15.20 13.85
CA THR A 172 8.00 -15.31 15.03
C THR A 172 7.89 -16.72 15.60
N ALA A 173 9.03 -17.34 15.89
CA ALA A 173 9.07 -18.61 16.62
C ALA A 173 8.78 -18.43 18.12
#